data_AF-A0A933L742-F1
#
_entry.id   AF-A0A933L742-F1
#
_cell.length_a   1.000
_cell.length_b   1.000
_cell.length_c   1.000
_cell.angle_alpha   90.00
_cell.angle_beta   90.00
_cell.angle_gamma   90.00
#
_symmetry.space_group_name_H-M   'P 1'
#
loop_
_entity.id
_entity.type
_entity.pdbx_description
1 polymer ?
#
loop_
_entity_poly.entity_id
_entity_poly.type
_entity_poly.pdbx_seq_one_letter_code
_entity_poly.pdbx_strand_id
1 'polypeptide(L)'
;MNTNYFATTQNGLFNPWRVYVAQGKIFVSEYGNSRVLIWNGIPAANGGDAALVLGQPSFTASTENNGGISAKTMYQPAGMWLSSQGVFYVNDALNNRVLGWNSIPSINQQAADFVLGQPGMTTRDVGVSATAFDQPF
;
A
#
# COMPACT_ATOMS: atom_id res chain seq x y z
N MET A 1 1.54 -31.68 7.02
CA MET A 1 2.26 -31.34 5.76
C MET A 1 1.78 -29.97 5.31
N ASN A 2 2.74 -29.10 4.99
CA ASN A 2 2.61 -27.68 4.69
C ASN A 2 1.71 -27.40 3.46
N THR A 3 0.75 -26.48 3.57
CA THR A 3 0.12 -25.86 2.38
C THR A 3 0.12 -24.34 2.55
N ASN A 4 1.16 -23.71 2.00
CA ASN A 4 1.23 -22.28 1.68
C ASN A 4 -0.05 -21.83 0.97
N TYR A 5 -0.87 -20.95 1.54
CA TYR A 5 -1.85 -20.17 0.78
C TYR A 5 -2.14 -18.86 1.53
N PHE A 6 -1.46 -17.79 1.10
CA PHE A 6 -1.61 -16.39 1.54
C PHE A 6 -1.62 -16.16 3.05
N ALA A 7 -0.55 -15.58 3.60
CA ALA A 7 -0.57 -15.09 4.97
C ALA A 7 -1.42 -13.81 5.08
N THR A 8 -2.69 -13.87 4.66
CA THR A 8 -3.70 -12.81 4.82
C THR A 8 -4.23 -12.83 6.25
N THR A 9 -3.31 -12.61 7.18
CA THR A 9 -3.62 -12.29 8.58
C THR A 9 -3.07 -10.90 8.88
N GLN A 10 -3.35 -10.40 10.08
CA GLN A 10 -2.91 -9.09 10.54
C GLN A 10 -1.39 -8.99 10.77
N ASN A 11 -0.72 -10.12 10.94
CA ASN A 11 0.73 -10.26 11.14
C ASN A 11 1.43 -11.16 10.10
N GLY A 12 0.66 -11.68 9.15
CA GLY A 12 1.15 -12.51 8.06
C GLY A 12 1.62 -11.65 6.89
N LEU A 13 2.68 -12.09 6.22
CA LEU A 13 3.21 -11.44 5.02
C LEU A 13 3.32 -12.44 3.88
N PHE A 14 2.88 -12.05 2.69
CA PHE A 14 3.05 -12.80 1.46
C PHE A 14 3.75 -11.93 0.40
N ASN A 15 4.99 -12.30 0.06
CA ASN A 15 5.87 -11.51 -0.80
C ASN A 15 5.95 -10.02 -0.38
N PRO A 16 6.39 -9.71 0.86
CA PRO A 16 6.68 -8.34 1.23
C PRO A 16 7.83 -7.81 0.37
N TRP A 17 7.75 -6.55 -0.06
CA TRP A 17 8.74 -5.97 -0.99
C TRP A 17 9.58 -4.89 -0.31
N ARG A 18 8.96 -3.87 0.29
CA ARG A 18 9.67 -2.77 0.97
C ARG A 18 9.23 -2.64 2.42
N VAL A 19 10.20 -2.31 3.27
CA VAL A 19 9.97 -1.76 4.60
C VAL A 19 10.36 -0.29 4.60
N TYR A 20 9.54 0.56 5.21
CA TYR A 20 9.81 1.97 5.42
C TYR A 20 9.49 2.33 6.87
N VAL A 21 10.30 3.20 7.48
CA VAL A 21 10.12 3.63 8.87
C VAL A 21 10.07 5.14 8.91
N ALA A 22 8.98 5.69 9.46
CA ALA A 22 8.81 7.13 9.60
C ALA A 22 7.90 7.47 10.77
N GLN A 23 8.22 8.54 11.50
CA GLN A 23 7.44 9.03 12.65
C GLN A 23 7.07 7.93 13.67
N GLY A 24 8.02 7.03 13.94
CA GLY A 24 7.82 5.93 14.88
C GLY A 24 6.89 4.81 14.39
N LYS A 25 6.49 4.81 13.11
CA LYS A 25 5.70 3.75 12.49
C LYS A 25 6.53 2.92 11.52
N ILE A 26 6.14 1.66 11.34
CA ILE A 26 6.70 0.76 10.33
C ILE A 26 5.64 0.56 9.27
N PHE A 27 6.02 0.71 8.01
CA PHE A 27 5.19 0.48 6.83
C PHE A 27 5.81 -0.67 6.04
N VAL A 28 5.01 -1.65 5.67
CA VAL A 28 5.45 -2.76 4.82
C VAL A 28 4.54 -2.84 3.62
N SER A 29 5.11 -2.67 2.43
CA SER A 29 4.38 -2.96 1.20
C SER A 29 4.43 -4.45 0.96
N GLU A 30 3.24 -5.02 0.80
CA GLU A 30 3.04 -6.43 0.60
C GLU A 30 2.51 -6.65 -0.80
N TYR A 31 3.47 -6.90 -1.70
CA TYR A 31 3.25 -7.02 -3.12
C TYR A 31 2.27 -8.15 -3.44
N GLY A 32 2.45 -9.31 -2.80
CA GLY A 32 1.64 -10.50 -3.06
C GLY A 32 0.17 -10.38 -2.65
N ASN A 33 -0.15 -9.54 -1.65
CA ASN A 33 -1.52 -9.32 -1.18
C ASN A 33 -2.08 -7.93 -1.56
N SER A 34 -1.40 -7.20 -2.44
CA SER A 34 -1.82 -5.88 -2.92
C SER A 34 -2.21 -4.92 -1.80
N ARG A 35 -1.37 -4.81 -0.77
CA ARG A 35 -1.64 -3.99 0.43
C ARG A 35 -0.39 -3.34 0.99
N VAL A 36 -0.60 -2.33 1.83
CA VAL A 36 0.41 -1.80 2.73
C VAL A 36 -0.08 -2.02 4.16
N LEU A 37 0.75 -2.65 4.99
CA LEU A 37 0.52 -2.83 6.42
C LEU A 37 1.28 -1.78 7.23
N ILE A 38 0.67 -1.26 8.29
CA ILE A 38 1.25 -0.21 9.13
C ILE A 38 1.23 -0.64 10.60
N TRP A 39 2.37 -0.59 11.28
CA TRP A 39 2.50 -0.76 12.72
C TRP A 39 2.72 0.58 13.40
N ASN A 40 2.09 0.79 14.56
CA ASN A 40 2.25 1.98 15.39
C ASN A 40 3.48 1.93 16.32
N GLY A 41 4.60 1.39 15.82
CA GLY A 41 5.81 1.16 16.61
C GLY A 41 6.57 -0.08 16.15
N ILE A 42 7.75 -0.27 16.74
CA ILE A 42 8.44 -1.57 16.68
C ILE A 42 7.64 -2.55 17.55
N PRO A 43 7.18 -3.70 17.00
CA PRO A 43 6.49 -4.70 17.80
C PRO A 43 7.32 -5.18 19.00
N ALA A 44 6.69 -5.31 20.16
CA ALA A 44 7.36 -5.76 21.39
C ALA A 44 7.73 -7.25 21.37
N ALA A 45 7.14 -8.02 20.47
CA ALA A 45 7.40 -9.45 20.28
C ALA A 45 7.26 -9.81 18.79
N ASN A 46 7.88 -10.94 18.43
CA ASN A 46 7.72 -11.54 17.11
C ASN A 46 6.24 -11.83 16.83
N GLY A 47 5.81 -11.59 15.60
CA GLY A 47 4.41 -11.81 15.19
C GLY A 47 3.44 -10.73 15.67
N GLY A 48 3.91 -9.54 16.04
CA GLY A 48 3.04 -8.43 16.39
C GLY A 48 2.17 -7.98 15.21
N ASP A 49 0.91 -7.67 15.51
CA ASP A 49 -0.13 -7.32 14.54
C ASP A 49 0.04 -5.91 13.98
N ALA A 50 -0.19 -5.77 12.66
CA ALA A 50 -0.30 -4.46 12.03
C ALA A 50 -1.52 -3.72 12.59
N ALA A 51 -1.38 -2.42 12.81
CA ALA A 51 -2.47 -1.56 13.27
C ALA A 51 -3.43 -1.20 12.13
N LEU A 52 -2.91 -1.02 10.90
CA LEU A 52 -3.69 -0.61 9.74
C LEU A 52 -3.33 -1.39 8.47
N VAL A 53 -4.29 -1.46 7.56
CA VAL A 53 -4.11 -1.96 6.19
C VAL A 53 -4.63 -0.94 5.17
N LEU A 54 -3.85 -0.67 4.13
CA LEU A 54 -4.24 0.15 2.97
C LEU A 54 -4.35 -0.73 1.73
N GLY A 55 -5.18 -0.31 0.77
CA GLY A 55 -5.37 -1.01 -0.51
C GLY A 55 -6.33 -2.20 -0.45
N GLN A 56 -6.69 -2.65 0.76
CA GLN A 56 -7.58 -3.78 1.02
C GLN A 56 -8.62 -3.42 2.09
N PRO A 57 -9.85 -3.96 2.00
CA PRO A 57 -10.92 -3.68 2.97
C PRO A 57 -10.70 -4.32 4.34
N SER A 58 -9.82 -5.33 4.42
CA SER A 58 -9.49 -6.03 5.66
C SER A 58 -8.07 -6.62 5.59
N PHE A 59 -7.56 -7.09 6.73
CA PHE A 59 -6.30 -7.85 6.81
C PHE A 59 -6.37 -9.24 6.18
N THR A 60 -7.57 -9.71 5.81
CA THR A 60 -7.79 -11.03 5.22
C THR A 60 -8.07 -10.99 3.72
N ALA A 61 -8.30 -9.79 3.17
CA ALA A 61 -8.52 -9.57 1.75
C ALA A 61 -7.18 -9.39 1.01
N SER A 62 -7.12 -9.92 -0.20
CA SER A 62 -5.94 -9.86 -1.09
C SER A 62 -6.29 -9.67 -2.56
N THR A 63 -7.58 -9.48 -2.88
CA THR A 63 -8.00 -9.30 -4.27
C THR A 63 -7.49 -7.97 -4.79
N GLU A 64 -6.72 -8.03 -5.86
CA GLU A 64 -6.20 -6.86 -6.57
C GLU A 64 -7.37 -5.94 -6.96
N ASN A 65 -7.24 -4.66 -6.63
CA ASN A 65 -8.25 -3.65 -6.90
C ASN A 65 -9.67 -3.92 -6.35
N ASN A 66 -9.95 -5.03 -5.66
CA ASN A 66 -11.27 -5.38 -5.09
C ASN A 66 -12.48 -5.09 -6.00
N GLY A 67 -12.37 -5.38 -7.30
CA GLY A 67 -13.43 -5.15 -8.28
C GLY A 67 -13.43 -3.76 -8.94
N GLY A 68 -12.48 -2.89 -8.63
CA GLY A 68 -12.32 -1.61 -9.33
C GLY A 68 -11.14 -0.75 -8.85
N ILE A 69 -10.45 -0.13 -9.79
CA ILE A 69 -9.38 0.84 -9.48
C ILE A 69 -10.02 2.06 -8.82
N SER A 70 -9.53 2.42 -7.64
CA SER A 70 -10.04 3.55 -6.87
C SER A 70 -8.94 4.16 -5.99
N ALA A 71 -9.26 5.24 -5.28
CA ALA A 71 -8.38 5.82 -4.26
C ALA A 71 -8.16 4.89 -3.04
N LYS A 72 -8.93 3.80 -2.92
CA LYS A 72 -8.91 2.88 -1.76
C LYS A 72 -8.22 1.55 -2.05
N THR A 73 -7.89 1.31 -3.31
CA THR A 73 -7.49 -0.01 -3.79
C THR A 73 -6.13 0.07 -4.48
N MET A 74 -5.35 -1.00 -4.35
CA MET A 74 -4.01 -1.10 -4.92
C MET A 74 -3.85 -2.39 -5.70
N TYR A 75 -2.84 -2.41 -6.55
CA TYR A 75 -2.34 -3.57 -7.25
C TYR A 75 -0.81 -3.60 -7.16
N GLN A 76 -0.30 -4.54 -6.34
CA GLN A 76 1.12 -4.81 -6.20
C GLN A 76 1.94 -3.55 -5.81
N PRO A 77 1.66 -2.94 -4.65
CA PRO A 77 2.35 -1.72 -4.24
C PRO A 77 3.83 -1.96 -3.92
N ALA A 78 4.67 -0.96 -4.18
CA ALA A 78 6.13 -1.03 -4.05
C ALA A 78 6.66 -0.02 -3.02
N GLY A 79 7.41 0.99 -3.45
CA GLY A 79 7.97 2.04 -2.61
C GLY A 79 6.92 2.83 -1.83
N MET A 80 7.37 3.36 -0.69
CA MET A 80 6.59 4.24 0.18
C MET A 80 7.49 5.37 0.67
N TRP A 81 6.92 6.56 0.85
CA TRP A 81 7.68 7.72 1.33
C TRP A 81 6.81 8.66 2.16
N LEU A 82 7.40 9.33 3.14
CA LEU A 82 6.78 10.43 3.87
C LEU A 82 7.58 11.70 3.66
N SER A 83 6.94 12.76 3.14
CA SER A 83 7.59 14.06 2.99
C SER A 83 7.79 14.75 4.34
N SER A 84 8.65 15.77 4.37
CA SER A 84 8.84 16.60 5.57
C SER A 84 7.58 17.39 5.96
N GLN A 85 6.66 17.61 5.02
CA GLN A 85 5.35 18.21 5.25
C GLN A 85 4.29 17.21 5.75
N GLY A 86 4.64 15.92 5.87
CA GLY A 86 3.74 14.88 6.36
C GLY A 86 2.87 14.21 5.29
N VAL A 87 3.14 14.45 4.01
CA VAL A 87 2.43 13.81 2.90
C VAL A 87 2.99 12.40 2.69
N PHE A 88 2.13 11.39 2.79
CA PHE A 88 2.50 9.98 2.62
C PHE A 88 2.21 9.53 1.19
N TYR A 89 3.15 8.80 0.61
CA TYR A 89 3.09 8.31 -0.77
C TYR A 89 3.24 6.80 -0.79
N VAL A 90 2.49 6.15 -1.68
CA VAL A 90 2.64 4.73 -2.01
C VAL A 90 2.67 4.57 -3.51
N ASN A 91 3.68 3.88 -4.01
CA ASN A 91 3.78 3.48 -5.39
C ASN A 91 2.83 2.31 -5.63
N ASP A 92 1.73 2.55 -6.34
CA ASP A 92 0.74 1.54 -6.71
C ASP A 92 1.13 0.96 -8.08
N ALA A 93 2.19 0.14 -8.06
CA ALA A 93 3.06 -0.08 -9.20
C ALA A 93 2.35 -0.62 -10.43
N LEU A 94 1.52 -1.68 -10.30
CA LEU A 94 0.80 -2.24 -11.44
C LEU A 94 -0.49 -1.50 -11.82
N ASN A 95 -0.81 -0.43 -11.08
CA ASN A 95 -1.75 0.59 -11.53
C ASN A 95 -1.04 1.83 -12.08
N ASN A 96 0.28 1.78 -12.34
CA ASN A 96 1.05 2.82 -13.03
C ASN A 96 0.88 4.22 -12.41
N ARG A 97 0.83 4.28 -11.07
CA ARG A 97 0.50 5.51 -10.36
C ARG A 97 1.14 5.58 -8.99
N VAL A 98 1.20 6.79 -8.45
CA VAL A 98 1.55 7.01 -7.04
C VAL A 98 0.33 7.58 -6.34
N LEU A 99 -0.13 6.90 -5.29
CA LEU A 99 -1.20 7.37 -4.41
C LEU A 99 -0.60 8.25 -3.32
N GLY A 100 -1.26 9.37 -3.01
CA GLY A 100 -0.83 10.32 -2.00
C GLY A 100 -1.91 10.61 -0.96
N TRP A 101 -1.51 10.67 0.30
CA TRP A 101 -2.33 11.10 1.43
C TRP A 101 -1.68 12.32 2.08
N ASN A 102 -2.46 13.37 2.37
CA ASN A 102 -1.98 14.61 2.98
C ASN A 102 -1.49 14.42 4.44
N SER A 103 -1.75 13.24 5.02
CA SER A 103 -1.23 12.81 6.32
C SER A 103 -1.09 11.28 6.32
N ILE A 104 -0.32 10.73 7.27
CA ILE A 104 -0.29 9.29 7.48
C ILE A 104 -1.71 8.78 7.74
N PRO A 105 -2.18 7.74 7.01
CA PRO A 105 -3.49 7.17 7.24
C PRO A 105 -3.73 6.72 8.68
N SER A 106 -4.95 6.93 9.17
CA SER A 106 -5.35 6.63 10.55
C SER A 106 -6.45 5.56 10.66
N ILE A 107 -7.05 5.17 9.53
CA ILE A 107 -8.08 4.13 9.43
C ILE A 107 -7.73 3.12 8.32
N ASN A 108 -8.28 1.91 8.45
CA ASN A 108 -8.15 0.90 7.40
C ASN A 108 -8.76 1.39 6.09
N GLN A 109 -8.10 1.03 4.99
CA GLN A 109 -8.54 1.33 3.64
C GLN A 109 -8.85 2.82 3.40
N GLN A 110 -8.14 3.71 4.09
CA GLN A 110 -8.30 5.15 3.90
C GLN A 110 -8.04 5.51 2.43
N ALA A 111 -8.97 6.25 1.82
CA ALA A 111 -8.81 6.72 0.45
C ALA A 111 -7.62 7.68 0.35
N ALA A 112 -6.83 7.55 -0.71
CA ALA A 112 -5.84 8.55 -1.10
C ALA A 112 -6.53 9.89 -1.42
N ASP A 113 -5.85 10.98 -1.13
CA ASP A 113 -6.31 12.34 -1.38
C ASP A 113 -6.01 12.80 -2.80
N PHE A 114 -4.90 12.33 -3.37
CA PHE A 114 -4.50 12.65 -4.75
C PHE A 114 -3.71 11.50 -5.38
N VAL A 115 -3.50 11.60 -6.69
CA VAL A 115 -2.72 10.64 -7.49
C VAL A 115 -1.73 11.39 -8.36
N LEU A 116 -0.52 10.84 -8.52
CA LEU A 116 0.47 11.29 -9.48
C LEU A 116 0.60 10.28 -10.62
N GLY A 117 0.93 10.78 -11.81
CA GLY A 117 1.12 9.95 -13.00
C GLY A 117 -0.18 9.39 -13.57
N GLN A 118 -1.35 9.94 -13.21
CA GLN A 118 -2.65 9.61 -13.76
C GLN A 118 -3.58 10.84 -13.75
N PRO A 119 -4.55 10.96 -14.67
CA PRO A 119 -5.55 12.03 -14.65
C PRO A 119 -6.56 11.92 -13.50
N GLY A 120 -6.71 10.73 -12.89
CA GLY A 120 -7.65 10.53 -11.79
C GLY A 120 -7.48 9.21 -11.05
N MET A 121 -8.29 9.03 -10.01
CA MET A 121 -8.20 7.91 -9.05
C MET A 121 -8.64 6.55 -9.61
N THR A 122 -9.15 6.50 -10.84
CA THR A 122 -9.75 5.30 -11.44
C THR A 122 -9.04 4.87 -12.72
N THR A 123 -7.88 5.45 -13.04
CA THR A 123 -7.10 5.16 -14.26
C THR A 123 -5.74 4.55 -13.92
N ARG A 124 -5.13 3.87 -14.90
CA ARG A 124 -3.83 3.19 -14.78
C ARG A 124 -3.02 3.16 -16.08
N ASP A 125 -3.18 4.19 -16.91
CA ASP A 125 -2.57 4.21 -18.23
C ASP A 125 -1.04 4.19 -18.12
N VAL A 126 -0.40 3.35 -18.93
CA VAL A 126 1.07 3.24 -18.96
C VAL A 126 1.65 4.39 -19.78
N GLY A 127 2.78 4.95 -19.33
CA GLY A 127 3.51 5.92 -20.11
C GLY A 127 4.78 6.45 -19.44
N VAL A 128 5.39 7.43 -20.10
CA VAL A 128 6.63 8.08 -19.65
C VAL A 128 6.46 9.60 -19.55
N SER A 129 5.24 10.05 -19.25
CA SER A 129 4.88 11.46 -19.16
C SER A 129 4.61 11.89 -17.72
N ALA A 130 4.40 13.19 -17.50
CA ALA A 130 4.01 13.69 -16.18
C ALA A 130 2.67 13.11 -15.68
N THR A 131 1.82 12.63 -16.59
CA THR A 131 0.48 12.11 -16.31
C THR A 131 0.34 10.62 -16.60
N ALA A 132 1.44 9.91 -16.88
CA ALA A 132 1.45 8.48 -17.13
C ALA A 132 2.81 7.92 -16.71
N PHE A 133 2.82 7.05 -15.70
CA PHE A 133 4.00 6.31 -15.30
C PHE A 133 4.00 4.89 -15.88
N ASP A 134 5.13 4.21 -15.76
CA ASP A 134 5.26 2.78 -16.04
C ASP A 134 5.92 2.14 -14.82
N GLN A 135 5.12 1.39 -14.05
CA GLN A 135 5.57 0.63 -12.87
C GLN A 135 6.52 1.37 -11.92
N PRO A 136 6.09 2.46 -11.25
CA PRO A 136 6.95 3.18 -10.32
C PRO A 136 7.35 2.30 -9.12
N PHE A 137 8.64 2.32 -8.71
CA PHE A 137 9.22 1.45 -7.66
C PHE A 137 9.50 2.13 -6.33
#